data_AF-A0A0A9YQ43-F1
#
_entry.id   AF-A0A0A9YQ43-F1
#
_cell.length_a   1.000
_cell.length_b   1.000
_cell.length_c   1.000
_cell.angle_alpha   90.00
_cell.angle_beta   90.00
_cell.angle_gamma   90.00
#
_symmetry.space_group_name_H-M   'P 1'
#
loop_
_entity.id
_entity.type
_entity.pdbx_description
1 polymer ?
#
loop_
_entity_poly.entity_id
_entity_poly.type
_entity_poly.pdbx_seq_one_letter_code
_entity_poly.pdbx_strand_id
1 'polypeptide(L)'
;MKDQGLGIKVIPSEAGHMLGGTYWNILRETESIMYAVHFNHAGEHHINPGLVKAPNHPTLLITNSHNMTRAPLQPYSKRENIFVKIIRQTLHNGGNVLLPIPAAGRILEILTVLNEHWNKYNLAYPVFFLSPVSSPILELCKNYIEWGSAGVQDTFSQHRVNPFEFTTIKPISSLLHIRQI
;
A
#
# COMPACT_ATOMS: atom_id res chain seq x y z
N MET A 1 37.37 -11.88 -17.21
CA MET A 1 36.16 -11.15 -16.77
C MET A 1 34.92 -12.06 -16.64
N LYS A 2 35.03 -13.40 -16.72
CA LYS A 2 33.87 -14.31 -16.84
C LYS A 2 33.21 -14.76 -15.52
N ASP A 3 33.77 -14.44 -14.35
CA ASP A 3 33.31 -15.01 -13.06
C ASP A 3 32.83 -13.98 -12.02
N GLN A 4 32.50 -12.74 -12.42
CA GLN A 4 32.25 -11.63 -11.48
C GLN A 4 30.96 -11.75 -10.62
N GLY A 5 30.13 -12.78 -10.84
CA GLY A 5 28.89 -12.99 -10.07
C GLY A 5 28.69 -14.41 -9.57
N LEU A 6 29.69 -15.30 -9.71
CA LEU A 6 29.54 -16.69 -9.33
C LEU A 6 29.35 -16.81 -7.81
N GLY A 7 28.34 -17.57 -7.38
CA GLY A 7 28.04 -17.79 -5.96
C GLY A 7 27.23 -16.66 -5.28
N ILE A 8 26.80 -15.62 -6.01
CA ILE A 8 25.89 -14.61 -5.48
C ILE A 8 24.45 -15.11 -5.57
N LYS A 9 23.74 -15.17 -4.44
CA LYS A 9 22.32 -15.47 -4.37
C LYS A 9 21.56 -14.22 -3.91
N VAL A 10 20.53 -13.84 -4.65
CA VAL A 10 19.69 -12.67 -4.36
C VAL A 10 18.28 -13.14 -4.07
N ILE A 11 17.78 -12.85 -2.87
CA ILE A 11 16.48 -13.33 -2.39
C ILE A 11 15.60 -12.11 -2.06
N PRO A 12 14.53 -11.85 -2.85
CA PRO A 12 13.53 -10.87 -2.48
C PRO A 12 12.63 -11.41 -1.35
N SER A 13 12.16 -10.53 -0.49
CA SER A 13 11.20 -10.86 0.56
C SER A 13 10.31 -9.66 0.89
N GLU A 14 9.12 -9.92 1.41
CA GLU A 14 8.09 -8.90 1.65
C GLU A 14 8.57 -7.79 2.62
N ALA A 15 8.59 -6.54 2.14
CA ALA A 15 8.93 -5.37 2.96
C ALA A 15 7.71 -4.70 3.61
N GLY A 16 6.49 -5.06 3.21
CA GLY A 16 5.25 -4.57 3.84
C GLY A 16 4.92 -3.10 3.60
N HIS A 17 5.70 -2.38 2.78
CA HIS A 17 5.56 -0.93 2.60
C HIS A 17 4.59 -0.52 1.49
N MET A 18 4.57 -1.30 0.40
CA MET A 18 3.77 -1.16 -0.82
C MET A 18 3.60 -2.54 -1.45
N LEU A 19 2.60 -2.71 -2.32
CA LEU A 19 2.34 -3.98 -2.98
C LEU A 19 3.55 -4.36 -3.86
N GLY A 20 4.04 -5.59 -3.71
CA GLY A 20 5.29 -6.02 -4.35
C GLY A 20 6.57 -5.39 -3.79
N GLY A 21 6.48 -4.57 -2.74
CA GLY A 21 7.62 -3.96 -2.07
C GLY A 21 8.51 -5.01 -1.42
N THR A 22 9.81 -4.95 -1.72
CA THR A 22 10.78 -5.97 -1.31
C THR A 22 11.94 -5.39 -0.52
N TYR A 23 12.41 -6.17 0.46
CA TYR A 23 13.77 -6.10 0.93
C TYR A 23 14.54 -7.27 0.34
N TRP A 24 15.86 -7.14 0.28
CA TRP A 24 16.71 -8.08 -0.44
C TRP A 24 17.78 -8.65 0.47
N ASN A 25 17.87 -9.98 0.51
CA ASN A 25 19.00 -10.67 1.10
C ASN A 25 19.94 -11.09 -0.02
N ILE A 26 21.14 -10.53 -0.03
CA ILE A 26 22.21 -10.82 -0.99
C ILE A 26 23.24 -11.65 -0.25
N LEU A 27 23.46 -12.88 -0.69
CA LEU A 27 24.28 -13.88 -0.03
C LEU A 27 25.45 -14.26 -0.93
N ARG A 28 26.63 -14.44 -0.34
CA ARG A 28 27.79 -15.03 -1.00
C ARG A 28 28.63 -15.75 0.05
N GLU A 29 28.77 -17.08 -0.09
CA GLU A 29 29.49 -17.92 0.89
C GLU A 29 28.96 -17.70 2.31
N THR A 30 29.77 -17.11 3.20
CA THR A 30 29.39 -16.77 4.58
C THR A 30 28.87 -15.34 4.73
N GLU A 31 29.00 -14.51 3.70
CA GLU A 31 28.62 -13.10 3.74
C GLU A 31 27.14 -12.91 3.40
N SER A 32 26.49 -12.03 4.16
CA SER A 32 25.09 -11.67 3.94
C SER A 32 24.88 -10.16 4.04
N ILE A 33 24.32 -9.59 2.98
CA ILE A 33 23.93 -8.18 2.91
C ILE A 33 22.41 -8.13 2.90
N MET A 34 21.84 -7.43 3.86
CA MET A 34 20.41 -7.13 3.89
C MET A 34 20.20 -5.69 3.42
N TYR A 35 19.53 -5.54 2.28
CA TYR A 35 19.11 -4.24 1.76
C TYR A 35 17.63 -4.02 2.06
N ALA A 36 17.34 -3.16 3.04
CA ALA A 36 16.01 -2.93 3.59
C ALA A 36 15.75 -1.42 3.80
N VAL A 37 15.64 -0.68 2.70
CA VAL A 37 15.50 0.79 2.76
C VAL A 37 14.06 1.21 3.08
N HIS A 38 13.05 0.60 2.47
CA HIS A 38 11.64 0.95 2.71
C HIS A 38 10.85 -0.27 3.17
N PHE A 39 10.57 -0.35 4.46
CA PHE A 39 9.76 -1.42 5.04
C PHE A 39 8.75 -0.87 6.05
N ASN A 40 7.73 -1.68 6.35
CA ASN A 40 6.74 -1.40 7.38
C ASN A 40 6.52 -2.67 8.21
N HIS A 41 6.77 -2.59 9.51
CA HIS A 41 6.67 -3.73 10.44
C HIS A 41 5.24 -3.94 10.98
N ALA A 42 4.33 -2.98 10.83
CA ALA A 42 3.00 -3.04 11.45
C ALA A 42 1.94 -3.74 10.56
N GLY A 43 2.22 -3.89 9.26
CA GLY A 43 1.22 -4.30 8.27
C GLY A 43 0.17 -3.20 8.01
N GLU A 44 -0.60 -3.39 6.94
CA GLU A 44 -1.67 -2.52 6.46
C GLU A 44 -2.84 -3.41 6.01
N HIS A 45 -4.04 -2.88 5.71
CA HIS A 45 -5.18 -3.73 5.33
C HIS A 45 -4.86 -4.58 4.10
N HIS A 46 -4.30 -3.95 3.07
CA HIS A 46 -3.99 -4.62 1.82
C HIS A 46 -2.66 -5.40 1.81
N ILE A 47 -1.78 -5.26 2.81
CA ILE A 47 -0.41 -5.79 2.78
C ILE A 47 0.04 -6.36 4.14
N ASN A 48 0.70 -7.52 4.11
CA ASN A 48 1.29 -8.13 5.30
C ASN A 48 2.42 -7.30 5.93
N PRO A 49 2.68 -7.45 7.24
CA PRO A 49 3.87 -6.91 7.88
C PRO A 49 5.16 -7.32 7.14
N GLY A 50 6.07 -6.36 6.97
CA GLY A 50 7.38 -6.60 6.39
C GLY A 50 8.39 -7.16 7.39
N LEU A 51 9.52 -7.64 6.86
CA LEU A 51 10.67 -8.16 7.63
C LEU A 51 10.37 -9.36 8.53
N VAL A 52 9.22 -10.03 8.40
CA VAL A 52 8.85 -11.22 9.20
C VAL A 52 9.87 -12.35 9.04
N LYS A 53 10.47 -12.48 7.86
CA LYS A 53 11.48 -13.49 7.52
C LYS A 53 12.91 -12.92 7.49
N ALA A 54 13.14 -11.76 8.11
CA ALA A 54 14.44 -11.13 8.12
C ALA A 54 15.48 -12.01 8.82
N PRO A 55 16.73 -12.08 8.32
CA PRO A 55 17.80 -12.79 9.00
C PRO A 55 18.17 -12.06 10.30
N ASN A 56 18.46 -12.81 11.36
CA ASN A 56 18.80 -12.25 12.67
C ASN A 56 20.18 -11.54 12.69
N HIS A 57 21.11 -11.97 11.84
CA HIS A 57 22.51 -11.53 11.89
C HIS A 57 23.09 -11.34 10.47
N PRO A 58 22.63 -10.34 9.70
CA PRO A 58 23.29 -10.00 8.45
C PRO A 58 24.71 -9.46 8.71
N THR A 59 25.67 -9.72 7.83
CA THR A 59 27.01 -9.08 7.89
C THR A 59 26.86 -7.57 7.75
N LEU A 60 26.03 -7.12 6.81
CA LEU A 60 25.79 -5.71 6.52
C LEU A 60 24.30 -5.44 6.38
N LEU A 61 23.79 -4.45 7.13
CA LEU A 61 22.45 -3.90 6.95
C LEU A 61 22.55 -2.54 6.25
N ILE A 62 21.89 -2.42 5.10
CA ILE A 62 21.68 -1.16 4.39
C ILE A 62 20.22 -0.76 4.58
N THR A 63 19.98 0.34 5.30
CA THR A 63 18.65 0.86 5.62
C THR A 63 18.63 2.39 5.57
N ASN A 64 17.44 3.00 5.59
CA ASN A 64 17.31 4.44 5.79
C ASN A 64 16.91 4.79 7.23
N SER A 65 17.08 6.07 7.57
CA SER A 65 16.70 6.67 8.86
C SER A 65 15.62 7.75 8.70
N HIS A 66 14.90 7.77 7.58
CA HIS A 66 14.01 8.89 7.21
C HIS A 66 12.93 9.17 8.27
N ASN A 67 12.46 8.14 8.97
CA ASN A 67 11.44 8.24 10.01
C ASN A 67 11.98 8.15 11.44
N MET A 68 13.30 8.14 11.64
CA MET A 68 13.93 7.84 12.93
C MET A 68 13.57 8.85 14.04
N THR A 69 13.41 10.12 13.70
CA THR A 69 13.07 11.19 14.66
C THR A 69 11.57 11.42 14.82
N ARG A 70 10.73 10.68 14.08
CA ARG A 70 9.28 10.84 14.17
C ARG A 70 8.76 10.14 15.43
N ALA A 71 7.75 10.74 16.04
CA ALA A 71 7.05 10.10 17.15
C ALA A 71 6.49 8.74 16.71
N PRO A 72 6.42 7.75 17.62
CA PRO A 72 5.79 6.46 17.34
C PRO A 72 4.40 6.66 16.74
N LEU A 73 4.13 5.95 15.66
CA LEU A 73 2.81 6.01 15.03
C LEU A 73 1.76 5.48 16.00
N GLN A 74 0.63 6.18 16.10
CA GLN A 74 -0.55 5.66 16.79
C GLN A 74 -0.99 4.33 16.15
N PRO A 75 -1.70 3.44 16.86
CA PRO A 75 -2.27 2.23 16.29
C PRO A 75 -3.01 2.51 14.98
N TYR A 76 -2.88 1.61 14.00
CA TYR A 76 -3.46 1.77 12.66
C TYR A 76 -4.94 2.14 12.72
N SER A 77 -5.74 1.42 13.52
CA SER A 77 -7.17 1.67 13.70
C SER A 77 -7.49 3.08 14.22
N LYS A 78 -6.64 3.65 15.08
CA LYS A 78 -6.82 5.05 15.54
C LYS A 78 -6.55 6.04 14.41
N ARG A 79 -5.50 5.81 13.62
CA ARG A 79 -5.15 6.68 12.48
C ARG A 79 -6.25 6.65 11.42
N GLU A 80 -6.77 5.47 11.09
CA GLU A 80 -7.88 5.30 10.15
C GLU A 80 -9.14 6.05 10.64
N ASN A 81 -9.52 5.85 11.90
CA ASN A 81 -10.68 6.53 12.47
C ASN A 81 -10.53 8.05 12.45
N ILE A 82 -9.34 8.58 12.78
CA ILE A 82 -9.07 10.02 12.70
C ILE A 82 -9.16 10.51 11.26
N PHE A 83 -8.55 9.79 10.31
CA PHE A 83 -8.56 10.14 8.89
C PHE A 83 -9.98 10.23 8.34
N VAL A 84 -10.80 9.19 8.53
CA VAL A 84 -12.18 9.16 8.06
C VAL A 84 -13.04 10.20 8.77
N LYS A 85 -12.82 10.43 10.07
CA LYS A 85 -13.54 11.47 10.83
C LYS A 85 -13.30 12.85 10.25
N ILE A 86 -12.04 13.20 9.93
CA ILE A 86 -11.69 14.50 9.33
C ILE A 86 -12.41 14.65 7.99
N ILE A 87 -12.33 13.64 7.11
CA ILE A 87 -12.99 13.67 5.80
C ILE A 87 -14.49 13.87 5.93
N ARG A 88 -15.15 13.09 6.78
CA ARG A 88 -16.61 13.18 7.00
C ARG A 88 -17.02 14.53 7.56
N GLN A 89 -16.24 15.09 8.49
CA GLN A 89 -16.54 16.41 9.06
C GLN A 89 -16.42 17.51 8.00
N THR A 90 -15.39 17.47 7.15
CA THR A 90 -15.23 18.42 6.05
C THR A 90 -16.40 18.36 5.08
N LEU A 91 -16.81 17.15 4.69
CA LEU A 91 -17.94 16.93 3.78
C LEU A 91 -19.28 17.38 4.40
N HIS A 92 -19.52 17.06 5.67
CA HIS A 92 -20.73 17.48 6.38
C HIS A 92 -20.86 19.00 6.49
N ASN A 93 -19.73 19.71 6.57
CA ASN A 93 -19.69 21.16 6.58
C ASN A 93 -19.80 21.79 5.16
N GLY A 94 -20.07 20.98 4.13
CA GLY A 94 -20.19 21.44 2.74
C GLY A 94 -18.86 21.70 2.03
N GLY A 95 -17.74 21.27 2.61
CA GLY A 95 -16.41 21.41 2.02
C GLY A 95 -16.02 20.26 1.10
N ASN A 96 -14.99 20.48 0.28
CA ASN A 96 -14.34 19.45 -0.53
C ASN A 96 -13.06 18.95 0.14
N VAL A 97 -12.70 17.68 -0.11
CA VAL A 97 -11.44 17.10 0.37
C VAL A 97 -10.53 16.80 -0.82
N LEU A 98 -9.31 17.35 -0.79
CA LEU A 98 -8.24 17.04 -1.72
C LEU A 98 -7.13 16.29 -0.99
N LEU A 99 -6.78 15.09 -1.47
CA LEU A 99 -5.72 14.26 -0.91
C LEU A 99 -4.57 14.12 -1.92
N PRO A 100 -3.47 14.90 -1.80
CA PRO A 100 -2.30 14.73 -2.65
C PRO A 100 -1.55 13.47 -2.24
N ILE A 101 -1.61 12.42 -3.07
CA ILE A 101 -0.99 11.12 -2.81
C ILE A 101 -0.20 10.70 -4.06
N PRO A 102 0.99 10.09 -3.91
CA PRO A 102 1.69 9.49 -5.04
C PRO A 102 0.82 8.44 -5.74
N ALA A 103 0.85 8.41 -7.08
CA ALA A 103 0.05 7.49 -7.87
C ALA A 103 0.43 6.00 -7.69
N ALA A 104 1.56 5.70 -7.04
CA ALA A 104 2.02 4.34 -6.77
C ALA A 104 2.17 4.10 -5.26
N GLY A 105 1.85 2.88 -4.82
CA GLY A 105 2.02 2.44 -3.45
C GLY A 105 0.83 2.77 -2.56
N ARG A 106 0.93 3.86 -1.79
CA ARG A 106 -0.01 4.19 -0.69
C ARG A 106 -1.45 4.46 -1.14
N ILE A 107 -1.65 4.73 -2.42
CA ILE A 107 -2.98 4.97 -2.96
C ILE A 107 -3.92 3.79 -2.70
N LEU A 108 -3.42 2.54 -2.76
CA LEU A 108 -4.28 1.37 -2.55
C LEU A 108 -4.87 1.30 -1.16
N GLU A 109 -4.07 1.53 -0.12
CA GLU A 109 -4.59 1.59 1.25
C GLU A 109 -5.67 2.65 1.40
N ILE A 110 -5.42 3.85 0.85
CA ILE A 110 -6.38 4.95 0.94
C ILE A 110 -7.67 4.61 0.20
N LEU A 111 -7.59 4.05 -1.01
CA LEU A 111 -8.76 3.64 -1.77
C LEU A 111 -9.54 2.53 -1.08
N THR A 112 -8.87 1.54 -0.50
CA THR A 112 -9.50 0.47 0.30
C THR A 112 -10.26 1.06 1.50
N VAL A 113 -9.60 1.89 2.32
CA VAL A 113 -10.22 2.53 3.49
C VAL A 113 -11.44 3.37 3.07
N LEU A 114 -11.31 4.19 2.02
CA LEU A 114 -12.42 5.02 1.56
C LEU A 114 -13.57 4.16 1.02
N ASN A 115 -13.28 3.14 0.21
CA ASN A 115 -14.31 2.27 -0.36
C ASN A 115 -15.08 1.51 0.73
N GLU A 116 -14.38 0.95 1.73
CA GLU A 116 -15.00 0.26 2.86
C GLU A 116 -15.90 1.19 3.68
N HIS A 117 -15.41 2.39 4.04
CA HIS A 117 -16.20 3.34 4.82
C HIS A 117 -17.38 3.92 4.04
N TRP A 118 -17.22 4.17 2.75
CA TRP A 118 -18.32 4.64 1.90
C TRP A 118 -19.45 3.62 1.81
N ASN A 119 -19.11 2.35 1.59
CA ASN A 119 -20.09 1.27 1.54
C ASN A 119 -20.74 1.04 2.91
N LYS A 120 -19.94 1.01 3.99
CA LYS A 120 -20.42 0.78 5.35
C LYS A 120 -21.43 1.84 5.85
N TYR A 121 -21.20 3.10 5.50
CA TYR A 121 -22.04 4.22 5.95
C TYR A 121 -22.98 4.76 4.86
N ASN A 122 -23.02 4.12 3.69
CA ASN A 122 -23.82 4.52 2.53
C ASN A 122 -23.68 6.02 2.22
N LEU A 123 -22.44 6.50 2.15
CA LEU A 123 -22.15 7.93 1.94
C LEU A 123 -22.44 8.32 0.49
N ALA A 124 -23.25 9.37 0.31
CA ALA A 124 -23.65 9.87 -1.02
C ALA A 124 -22.62 10.80 -1.69
N TYR A 125 -21.53 11.15 -1.00
CA TYR A 125 -20.50 12.04 -1.54
C TYR A 125 -19.67 11.32 -2.62
N PRO A 126 -19.43 11.90 -3.80
CA PRO A 126 -18.63 11.23 -4.82
C PRO A 126 -17.15 11.20 -4.41
N VAL A 127 -16.48 10.06 -4.68
CA VAL A 127 -15.03 9.92 -4.49
C VAL A 127 -14.36 9.75 -5.84
N PHE A 128 -13.35 10.56 -6.10
CA PHE A 128 -12.63 10.56 -7.38
C PHE A 128 -11.17 10.18 -7.18
N PHE A 129 -10.67 9.25 -8.00
CA PHE A 129 -9.23 9.01 -8.14
C PHE A 129 -8.71 9.76 -9.38
N LEU A 130 -8.14 10.93 -9.15
CA LEU A 130 -7.61 11.80 -10.21
C LEU A 130 -6.16 11.45 -10.55
N SER A 131 -5.97 10.84 -11.71
CA SER A 131 -4.66 10.58 -12.30
C SER A 131 -4.83 10.28 -13.79
N PRO A 132 -3.92 10.73 -14.69
CA PRO A 132 -3.95 10.36 -16.11
C PRO A 132 -3.99 8.85 -16.35
N VAL A 133 -3.53 8.06 -15.38
CA VAL A 133 -3.44 6.60 -15.42
C VAL A 133 -4.29 5.93 -14.31
N SER A 134 -5.32 6.60 -13.80
CA SER A 134 -6.17 6.06 -12.73
C SER A 134 -6.84 4.73 -13.10
N SER A 135 -7.54 4.64 -14.22
CA SER A 135 -8.19 3.38 -14.64
C SER A 135 -7.20 2.23 -14.87
N PRO A 136 -6.09 2.41 -15.63
CA PRO A 136 -5.07 1.37 -15.76
C PRO A 136 -4.49 0.90 -14.43
N ILE A 137 -4.26 1.80 -13.47
CA ILE A 137 -3.78 1.43 -12.13
C ILE A 137 -4.80 0.53 -11.42
N LEU A 138 -6.08 0.91 -11.43
CA LEU A 138 -7.13 0.12 -10.78
C LEU A 138 -7.27 -1.27 -11.40
N GLU A 139 -7.26 -1.36 -12.74
CA GLU A 139 -7.31 -2.65 -13.44
C GLU A 139 -6.08 -3.52 -13.16
N LEU A 140 -4.90 -2.92 -13.05
CA LEU A 140 -3.68 -3.65 -12.70
C LEU A 140 -3.76 -4.22 -11.28
N CYS A 141 -4.26 -3.44 -10.32
CA CYS A 141 -4.30 -3.87 -8.91
C CYS A 141 -5.25 -5.05 -8.69
N LYS A 142 -6.33 -5.14 -9.46
CA LYS A 142 -7.24 -6.30 -9.47
C LYS A 142 -6.51 -7.62 -9.77
N ASN A 143 -5.37 -7.58 -10.47
CA ASN A 143 -4.59 -8.76 -10.85
C ASN A 143 -3.47 -9.10 -9.84
N TYR A 144 -3.33 -8.37 -8.74
CA TYR A 144 -2.25 -8.57 -7.75
C TYR A 144 -2.77 -9.03 -6.38
N ILE A 145 -3.90 -9.75 -6.37
CA ILE A 145 -4.51 -10.27 -5.13
C ILE A 145 -3.55 -11.20 -4.39
N GLU A 146 -2.77 -12.01 -5.12
CA GLU A 146 -1.80 -12.95 -4.57
C GLU A 146 -0.62 -12.26 -3.84
N TRP A 147 -0.40 -10.97 -4.11
CA TRP A 147 0.58 -10.14 -3.42
C TRP A 147 -0.01 -9.40 -2.22
N GLY A 148 -1.33 -9.46 -2.05
CA GLY A 148 -2.05 -8.84 -0.95
C GLY A 148 -1.87 -9.59 0.37
N SER A 149 -2.37 -9.00 1.45
CA SER A 149 -2.38 -9.62 2.77
C SER A 149 -3.14 -10.95 2.79
N ALA A 150 -2.90 -11.77 3.81
CA ALA A 150 -3.68 -13.00 4.03
C ALA A 150 -5.20 -12.70 4.04
N GLY A 151 -5.63 -11.58 4.64
CA GLY A 151 -7.03 -11.17 4.66
C GLY A 151 -7.61 -10.83 3.27
N VAL A 152 -6.81 -10.22 2.39
CA VAL A 152 -7.17 -9.98 0.99
C VAL A 152 -7.35 -11.30 0.24
N GLN A 153 -6.41 -12.24 0.42
CA GLN A 153 -6.46 -13.55 -0.23
C GLN A 153 -7.63 -14.41 0.27
N ASP A 154 -7.92 -14.36 1.57
CA ASP A 154 -9.06 -15.05 2.19
C ASP A 154 -10.39 -14.50 1.68
N THR A 155 -10.51 -13.17 1.57
CA THR A 155 -11.72 -12.51 1.06
C THR A 155 -12.00 -12.95 -0.38
N PHE A 156 -10.99 -12.97 -1.23
CA PHE A 156 -11.13 -13.44 -2.61
C PHE A 156 -11.49 -14.92 -2.67
N SER A 157 -10.81 -15.78 -1.90
CA SER A 157 -11.00 -17.22 -1.94
C SER A 157 -12.38 -17.65 -1.41
N GLN A 158 -12.86 -17.00 -0.35
CA GLN A 158 -14.11 -17.38 0.32
C GLN A 158 -15.34 -16.70 -0.30
N HIS A 159 -15.24 -15.42 -0.65
CA HIS A 159 -16.39 -14.62 -1.09
C HIS A 159 -16.45 -14.44 -2.61
N ARG A 160 -15.39 -14.82 -3.35
CA ARG A 160 -15.23 -14.60 -4.81
C ARG A 160 -15.40 -13.13 -5.22
N VAL A 161 -15.09 -12.22 -4.30
CA VAL A 161 -15.09 -10.77 -4.53
C VAL A 161 -13.65 -10.31 -4.59
N ASN A 162 -13.31 -9.51 -5.60
CA ASN A 162 -12.00 -8.90 -5.71
C ASN A 162 -11.87 -7.74 -4.71
N PRO A 163 -10.97 -7.78 -3.72
CA PRO A 163 -10.85 -6.71 -2.71
C PRO A 163 -10.36 -5.38 -3.29
N PHE A 164 -9.77 -5.39 -4.49
CA PHE A 164 -9.35 -4.20 -5.22
C PHE A 164 -10.38 -3.73 -6.26
N GLU A 165 -11.58 -4.32 -6.27
CA GLU A 165 -12.71 -3.81 -7.02
C GLU A 165 -13.45 -2.74 -6.20
N PHE A 166 -13.05 -1.49 -6.40
CA PHE A 166 -13.63 -0.36 -5.72
C PHE A 166 -14.91 0.11 -6.41
N THR A 167 -16.06 -0.05 -5.74
CA THR A 167 -17.38 0.29 -6.27
C THR A 167 -17.73 1.76 -6.12
N THR A 168 -17.18 2.44 -5.11
CA THR A 168 -17.52 3.84 -4.81
C THR A 168 -16.53 4.85 -5.40
N ILE A 169 -15.38 4.37 -5.89
CA ILE A 169 -14.28 5.18 -6.40
C ILE A 169 -14.43 5.35 -7.91
N LYS A 170 -14.51 6.60 -8.38
CA LYS A 170 -14.56 6.94 -9.81
C LYS A 170 -13.18 7.34 -10.32
N PRO A 171 -12.51 6.55 -11.18
CA PRO A 171 -11.27 6.97 -11.81
C PRO A 171 -11.53 8.09 -12.81
N ILE A 172 -10.73 9.17 -12.75
CA ILE A 172 -10.79 10.28 -13.69
C ILE A 172 -9.37 10.68 -14.11
N SER A 173 -9.20 11.04 -15.39
CA SER A 173 -7.91 11.47 -15.96
C SER A 173 -7.70 12.97 -15.97
N SER A 174 -8.77 13.75 -15.75
CA SER A 174 -8.76 15.21 -15.82
C SER A 174 -9.92 15.80 -15.00
N LEU A 175 -9.71 17.00 -14.45
CA LEU A 175 -10.73 17.77 -13.74
C LEU A 175 -11.90 18.19 -14.65
N LEU A 176 -11.70 18.24 -15.96
CA LEU A 176 -12.78 18.56 -16.91
C LEU A 176 -13.92 17.53 -16.83
N HIS A 177 -13.59 16.26 -16.51
CA HIS A 177 -14.58 15.20 -16.38
C HIS A 177 -15.45 15.34 -15.12
N ILE A 178 -15.01 16.08 -14.09
CA ILE A 178 -15.79 16.29 -12.86
C ILE A 178 -17.06 17.11 -13.15
N ARG A 179 -17.02 18.03 -14.12
CA ARG A 179 -18.17 18.89 -14.47
C ARG A 179 -19.25 18.17 -15.28
N GLN A 180 -18.99 16.96 -15.74
CA GLN A 180 -19.88 16.17 -16.61
C GLN A 180 -20.61 15.06 -15.85
N ILE A 181 -20.38 14.94 -14.53
CA ILE A 181 -20.91 13.90 -13.63
C ILE A 181 -21.73 14.57 -12.53
#